data_AF-A0A482Z0K9-F1
#
_entry.id   AF-A0A482Z0K9-F1
#
_cell.length_a   1.000
_cell.length_b   1.000
_cell.length_c   1.000
_cell.angle_alpha   90.00
_cell.angle_beta   90.00
_cell.angle_gamma   90.00
#
_symmetry.space_group_name_H-M   'P 1'
#
loop_
_entity.id
_entity.type
_entity.pdbx_description
1 polymer ?
#
loop_
_entity_poly.entity_id
_entity_poly.type
_entity_poly.pdbx_seq_one_letter_code
_entity_poly.pdbx_strand_id
1 'polypeptide(L)' 'ESSGRFWIMLEDGRVRKMTVNECFRIMGFPEKFKKPVPTGNLYKQIGNSVCVPMVKDVATWILDDFSEVIFQ' A
#
# COMPACT_ATOMS: atom_id res chain seq x y z
N GLU A 1 19.17 -5.07 2.21
CA GLU A 1 17.98 -5.26 3.07
C GLU A 1 17.48 -6.68 2.89
N SER A 2 17.87 -7.55 3.82
CA SER A 2 17.68 -9.01 3.81
C SER A 2 16.36 -9.43 4.46
N SER A 3 15.46 -8.48 4.71
CA SER A 3 14.37 -8.57 5.70
C SER A 3 13.12 -9.35 5.26
N GLY A 4 13.15 -10.10 4.16
CA GLY A 4 12.04 -10.99 3.80
C GLY A 4 10.69 -10.31 3.46
N ARG A 5 10.62 -8.97 3.41
CA ARG A 5 9.36 -8.18 3.40
C ARG A 5 8.46 -8.33 2.17
N PHE A 6 8.85 -9.09 1.15
CA PHE A 6 8.08 -9.24 -0.09
C PHE A 6 8.08 -10.66 -0.63
N TRP A 7 8.08 -11.67 0.25
CA TRP A 7 8.02 -13.07 -0.19
C TRP A 7 6.66 -13.67 0.17
N ILE A 8 6.14 -14.48 -0.75
CA ILE A 8 4.91 -15.25 -0.55
C ILE A 8 5.19 -16.73 -0.83
N MET A 9 4.49 -17.59 -0.08
CA MET A 9 4.48 -19.02 -0.29
C MET A 9 3.30 -19.38 -1.18
N LEU A 10 3.54 -20.19 -2.20
CA LEU A 10 2.53 -20.75 -3.08
C LEU A 10 1.98 -22.04 -2.48
N GLU A 11 0.81 -22.47 -2.97
CA GLU A 11 0.15 -23.71 -2.49
C GLU A 11 1.01 -24.96 -2.69
N ASP A 12 1.87 -24.97 -3.71
CA ASP A 12 2.82 -26.06 -3.98
C ASP A 12 4.10 -26.00 -3.13
N GLY A 13 4.16 -25.12 -2.13
CA GLY A 13 5.28 -24.97 -1.20
C GLY A 13 6.45 -24.14 -1.73
N ARG A 14 6.40 -23.64 -2.98
CA ARG A 14 7.45 -22.76 -3.50
C ARG A 14 7.33 -21.35 -2.93
N VAL A 15 8.46 -20.70 -2.71
CA VAL A 15 8.53 -19.31 -2.23
C VAL A 15 9.02 -18.40 -3.35
N ARG A 16 8.31 -17.31 -3.61
CA ARG A 16 8.71 -16.30 -4.60
C ARG A 16 8.57 -14.88 -4.07
N LYS A 17 9.32 -13.97 -4.68
CA LYS A 17 9.17 -12.55 -4.41
C LYS A 17 7.88 -12.04 -5.06
N MET A 18 7.10 -11.26 -4.32
CA MET A 18 5.99 -10.49 -4.87
C MET A 18 6.54 -9.49 -5.89
N THR A 19 5.83 -9.33 -6.99
CA THR A 19 6.11 -8.27 -7.96
C THR A 19 5.76 -6.91 -7.36
N VAL A 20 6.38 -5.84 -7.86
CA VAL A 20 6.04 -4.48 -7.42
C VAL A 20 4.55 -4.19 -7.63
N ASN A 21 3.95 -4.66 -8.72
CA ASN A 21 2.52 -4.45 -8.99
C ASN A 21 1.63 -5.15 -7.96
N GLU A 22 1.98 -6.37 -7.52
CA GLU A 22 1.28 -7.05 -6.44
C GLU A 22 1.38 -6.25 -5.13
N CYS A 23 2.57 -5.75 -4.78
CA CYS A 23 2.74 -4.90 -3.60
C CYS A 23 1.83 -3.66 -3.64
N PHE A 24 1.84 -2.92 -4.76
CA PHE A 24 1.00 -1.73 -4.91
C PHE A 24 -0.50 -2.05 -4.85
N ARG A 25 -0.92 -3.16 -5.46
CA ARG A 25 -2.32 -3.61 -5.43
C ARG A 25 -2.76 -3.98 -4.03
N ILE A 26 -1.96 -4.72 -3.26
CA ILE A 26 -2.25 -5.09 -1.87
C ILE A 26 -2.38 -3.84 -0.99
N MET A 27 -1.53 -2.84 -1.21
CA MET A 27 -1.58 -1.56 -0.50
C MET A 27 -2.74 -0.65 -0.94
N GLY A 28 -3.56 -1.07 -1.90
CA GLY A 28 -4.76 -0.36 -2.37
C GLY A 28 -4.49 0.78 -3.33
N PHE A 29 -3.32 0.83 -3.97
CA PHE A 29 -3.04 1.85 -4.98
C PHE A 29 -3.83 1.57 -6.28
N PRO A 30 -4.20 2.63 -7.03
CA PRO A 30 -4.82 2.47 -8.35
C PRO A 30 -3.95 1.63 -9.31
N GLU A 31 -4.58 0.85 -10.18
CA GLU A 31 -3.87 -0.03 -11.12
C GLU A 31 -2.88 0.74 -12.01
N LYS A 32 -3.27 1.93 -12.48
CA LYS A 32 -2.47 2.82 -13.32
C LYS A 32 -1.60 3.81 -12.52
N PHE A 33 -1.27 3.50 -11.26
CA PHE A 33 -0.42 4.37 -10.45
C PHE A 33 0.99 4.49 -11.04
N LYS A 34 1.47 5.73 -11.21
CA LYS A 34 2.78 6.06 -11.81
C LYS A 34 3.93 5.60 -10.90
N LYS A 35 4.91 4.93 -11.49
CA LYS A 35 6.08 4.35 -10.80
C LYS A 35 7.38 4.83 -11.47
N PRO A 36 7.80 6.09 -11.26
CA PRO A 36 8.84 6.74 -12.07
C PRO A 36 10.28 6.43 -11.64
N VAL A 37 10.51 5.38 -10.83
CA VAL A 37 11.84 5.02 -10.32
C VAL A 37 12.14 3.53 -10.57
N PRO A 38 13.41 3.13 -10.57
CA PRO A 38 13.79 1.73 -10.76
C PRO A 38 13.16 0.78 -9.72
N THR A 39 12.93 -0.47 -10.13
CA THR A 39 12.22 -1.50 -9.36
C THR A 39 12.76 -1.71 -7.94
N GLY A 40 14.08 -1.66 -7.73
CA GLY A 40 14.67 -1.77 -6.40
C GLY A 40 14.23 -0.65 -5.44
N ASN A 41 14.15 0.58 -5.95
CA ASN A 41 13.68 1.73 -5.19
C ASN A 41 12.16 1.68 -4.96
N LEU A 42 11.39 1.11 -5.89
CA LEU A 42 9.96 0.92 -5.73
C LEU A 42 9.64 -0.02 -4.56
N TYR A 43 10.41 -1.09 -4.35
CA TYR A 43 10.23 -1.95 -3.17
C TYR A 43 10.48 -1.18 -1.86
N LYS A 44 11.47 -0.30 -1.83
CA LYS A 44 11.72 0.56 -0.66
C LYS A 44 10.58 1.56 -0.45
N GLN A 45 10.10 2.19 -1.51
CA GLN A 45 8.99 3.16 -1.45
C GLN A 45 7.70 2.51 -0.95
N ILE A 46 7.30 1.38 -1.54
CA ILE A 46 6.05 0.71 -1.16
C ILE A 46 6.14 0.11 0.24
N GLY A 47 7.30 -0.42 0.64
CA GLY A 47 7.52 -0.95 1.99
C GLY A 47 7.51 0.11 3.09
N ASN A 48 7.74 1.37 2.75
CA ASN A 48 7.63 2.51 3.67
C ASN A 48 6.31 3.30 3.47
N SER A 49 5.41 2.83 2.61
CA SER A 49 4.13 3.45 2.35
C SER A 49 3.06 2.95 3.34
N VAL A 50 1.89 3.59 3.31
CA VAL A 50 0.72 3.24 4.11
C VAL A 50 -0.38 2.70 3.20
N CYS A 51 -1.26 1.86 3.74
CA CYS A 51 -2.39 1.32 2.99
C CYS A 51 -3.38 2.44 2.63
N VAL A 52 -3.62 2.64 1.33
CA VAL A 52 -4.53 3.67 0.79
C VAL A 52 -5.94 3.60 1.39
N PRO A 53 -6.61 2.43 1.49
CA PRO A 53 -7.97 2.39 2.06
C PRO A 53 -8.00 2.82 3.53
N MET A 54 -7.00 2.44 4.32
CA MET A 54 -6.92 2.85 5.73
C MET A 54 -6.81 4.37 5.87
N VAL A 55 -5.95 5.02 5.06
CA VAL A 55 -5.83 6.49 5.10
C VAL A 55 -7.14 7.15 4.67
N LYS A 56 -7.82 6.59 3.67
CA LYS A 56 -9.13 7.11 3.22
C LYS A 56 -10.16 7.08 4.35
N ASP A 57 -10.28 5.96 5.06
CA ASP A 57 -11.28 5.81 6.12
C ASP A 57 -11.02 6.77 7.29
N VAL A 58 -9.74 6.93 7.69
CA VAL A 58 -9.35 7.90 8.72
C VAL A 58 -9.65 9.33 8.26
N ALA A 59 -9.35 9.67 7.00
CA ALA A 59 -9.63 11.00 6.48
C ALA A 59 -11.13 11.29 6.42
N THR A 60 -11.96 10.32 6.04
CA THR A 60 -13.43 10.45 6.07
C THR A 60 -13.92 10.69 7.49
N TRP A 61 -13.47 9.90 8.47
CA TRP A 61 -13.86 10.10 9.87
C TRP A 61 -13.51 11.51 10.38
N ILE A 62 -12.30 12.00 10.06
CA ILE A 62 -11.88 13.36 10.43
C ILE A 62 -12.80 14.42 9.80
N LEU A 63 -13.16 14.26 8.53
CA LEU A 63 -14.03 15.22 7.83
C LEU A 63 -15.45 15.23 8.38
N ASP A 64 -15.99 14.06 8.71
CA ASP A 64 -17.32 13.92 9.29
C ASP A 64 -17.36 14.60 10.67
N ASP A 65 -16.36 14.35 11.53
CA ASP A 65 -16.23 14.99 12.84
C ASP A 65 -16.15 16.53 12.74
N PHE A 66 -15.33 17.06 11.82
CA PHE A 66 -15.27 18.50 11.58
C PHE A 66 -16.59 19.09 11.07
N SER A 67 -17.33 18.33 10.26
CA SER A 67 -18.63 18.79 9.75
C SER A 67 -19.67 18.90 10.87
N GLU A 68 -19.70 17.94 11.80
CA GLU A 68 -20.58 17.99 12.96
C GLU A 68 -20.27 19.19 13.86
N VAL A 69 -18.99 19.52 14.05
CA VAL A 69 -18.58 20.68 14.86
C VAL A 69 -18.95 22.02 14.22
N ILE A 70 -18.87 22.14 12.89
CA ILE A 70 -19.14 23.41 12.18
C ILE A 70 -20.64 23.71 12.05
N PHE A 71 -21.48 22.67 11.95
CA PHE A 71 -22.92 22.80 11.76
C PHE A 71 -23.75 22.66 13.05
N GLN A 72 -23.10 22.51 14.21
CA GLN A 72 -23.69 22.77 15.53
C GLN A 72 -23.72 24.28 15.85
#